data_AF-A0A534HBY8-F1
#
_entry.id   AF-A0A534HBY8-F1
#
_cell.length_a   1.000
_cell.length_b   1.000
_cell.length_c   1.000
_cell.angle_alpha   90.00
_cell.angle_beta   90.00
_cell.angle_gamma   90.00
#
_symmetry.space_group_name_H-M   'P 1'
#
loop_
_entity.id
_entity.type
_entity.pdbx_description
1 polymer ?
#
loop_
_entity_poly.entity_id
_entity_poly.type
_entity_poly.pdbx_seq_one_letter_code
_entity_poly.pdbx_strand_id
1 'polypeptide(L)' 'NAVGPRFEDLANTQRLGGYITFDLLSNWAPAQQRSVRVRVANVSARHYETAEFYPQDGRTGWITLRYHPSH' A
#
# COMPACT_ATOMS: atom_id res chain seq x y z
N ASN A 1 6.39 2.00 -2.10
CA ASN A 1 6.27 2.07 -3.57
C ASN A 1 6.62 3.47 -4.04
N ALA A 2 7.19 3.61 -5.24
CA ALA A 2 7.54 4.92 -5.82
C ALA A 2 7.04 4.98 -7.26
N VAL A 3 6.40 6.09 -7.63
CA VAL A 3 5.94 6.35 -9.00
C VAL A 3 6.54 7.68 -9.47
N GLY A 4 7.18 7.64 -10.64
CA GLY A 4 7.79 8.81 -11.26
C GLY A 4 6.75 9.78 -11.83
N PRO A 5 7.14 11.03 -12.12
CA PRO A 5 6.25 12.02 -12.74
C PRO A 5 5.80 11.54 -14.13
N ARG A 6 4.51 11.68 -14.42
CA ARG A 6 3.91 11.35 -15.73
C ARG A 6 3.01 12.49 -16.20
N PHE A 7 2.90 12.64 -17.52
CA PHE A 7 1.95 13.54 -18.16
C PHE A 7 0.73 12.74 -18.59
N GLU A 8 -0.48 13.22 -18.28
CA GLU A 8 -1.73 12.52 -18.64
C GLU A 8 -2.30 12.92 -20.01
N ASP A 9 -1.76 13.96 -20.67
CA ASP A 9 -2.14 14.34 -22.03
C ASP A 9 -0.99 14.17 -23.04
N LEU A 10 -1.33 13.92 -24.31
CA LEU A 10 -0.37 13.89 -25.42
C LEU A 10 0.33 15.25 -25.61
N ALA A 11 -0.23 16.34 -25.06
CA ALA A 11 0.31 17.68 -25.15
C ALA A 11 1.24 18.09 -23.97
N ASN A 12 1.48 17.18 -23.01
CA ASN A 12 2.31 17.40 -21.81
C ASN A 12 1.94 18.62 -20.95
N THR A 13 0.66 19.00 -20.87
CA THR A 13 0.20 20.20 -20.14
C THR A 13 -0.22 19.92 -18.71
N GLN A 14 -0.62 18.68 -18.37
CA GLN A 14 -0.96 18.29 -17.00
C GLN A 14 0.11 17.37 -16.40
N ARG A 15 0.87 17.91 -15.45
CA ARG A 15 1.93 17.19 -14.74
C ARG A 15 1.40 16.64 -13.41
N LEU A 16 1.19 15.32 -13.32
CA LEU A 16 0.99 14.68 -12.01
C LEU A 16 2.35 14.53 -11.32
N GLY A 17 2.47 15.14 -10.15
CA GLY A 17 3.66 15.03 -9.30
C GLY A 17 3.89 13.58 -8.89
N GLY A 18 5.12 13.10 -9.02
CA GLY A 18 5.48 11.76 -8.52
C GLY A 18 5.23 11.65 -7.01
N TYR A 19 4.85 10.46 -6.57
CA TYR A 19 4.61 10.18 -5.16
C TYR A 19 5.45 9.00 -4.68
N ILE A 20 5.76 9.04 -3.39
CA ILE A 20 6.35 7.92 -2.65
C ILE A 20 5.37 7.54 -1.55
N THR A 21 5.07 6.25 -1.47
CA THR A 21 4.33 5.64 -0.36
C THR A 21 5.23 4.65 0.36
N PHE A 22 5.05 4.55 1.67
CA PHE A 22 5.73 3.56 2.51
C PHE A 22 4.74 2.49 2.93
N ASP A 23 5.14 1.23 2.78
CA ASP A 23 4.34 0.08 3.21
C ASP A 23 5.07 -0.61 4.37
N LEU A 24 4.34 -0.91 5.44
CA LEU A 24 4.82 -1.68 6.58
C LEU A 24 4.25 -3.10 6.51
N LEU A 25 5.11 -4.10 6.66
CA LEU A 25 4.73 -5.50 6.80
C LEU A 25 5.38 -6.09 8.05
N SER A 26 4.58 -6.68 8.92
CA SER A 26 5.04 -7.42 10.09
C SER A 26 4.44 -8.81 10.11
N ASN A 27 5.23 -9.79 10.53
CA ASN A 27 4.83 -11.19 10.65
C ASN A 27 5.31 -11.73 11.99
N TRP A 28 4.39 -12.28 12.78
CA TRP A 28 4.64 -12.79 14.11
C TRP A 28 4.06 -14.20 14.25
N ALA A 29 4.84 -15.13 14.81
CA ALA A 29 4.43 -16.52 15.00
C ALA A 29 4.48 -16.88 16.50
N PRO A 30 3.42 -16.59 17.29
CA PRO A 30 3.41 -16.84 18.73
C PRO A 30 3.44 -18.32 19.11
N ALA A 31 3.01 -19.20 18.21
CA ALA A 31 3.00 -20.64 18.40
C ALA A 31 3.33 -21.33 17.06
N GLN A 32 3.84 -22.55 17.10
CA GLN A 32 4.21 -23.30 15.89
C GLN A 32 3.06 -23.43 14.88
N GLN A 33 1.82 -23.44 15.38
CA GLN A 33 0.60 -23.59 14.59
C GLN A 33 -0.07 -22.25 14.26
N ARG A 34 0.43 -21.10 14.72
CA ARG A 34 -0.26 -19.80 14.58
C ARG A 34 0.70 -18.75 14.05
N SER A 35 0.25 -18.01 13.04
CA SER A 35 0.94 -16.80 12.61
C SER A 35 -0.04 -15.65 12.40
N VAL A 36 0.40 -14.46 12.79
CA VAL A 36 -0.31 -13.20 12.60
C VAL A 36 0.55 -12.34 11.68
N ARG A 37 -0.08 -11.82 10.64
CA ARG A 37 0.54 -10.88 9.71
C ARG A 37 -0.23 -9.58 9.73
N VAL A 38 0.50 -8.47 9.79
CA VAL A 38 -0.05 -7.12 9.72
C VAL A 38 0.59 -6.43 8.53
N ARG A 39 -0.23 -5.88 7.64
CA ARG A 39 0.22 -5.04 6.52
C ARG A 39 -0.47 -3.69 6.61
N VAL A 40 0.29 -2.60 6.50
CA VAL A 40 -0.24 -1.25 6.40
C VAL A 40 0.36 -0.60 5.17
N ALA A 41 -0.47 -0.28 4.18
CA ALA A 41 -0.06 0.45 2.99
C ALA A 41 -0.18 1.96 3.22
N ASN A 42 0.72 2.72 2.61
CA ASN A 42 0.76 4.18 2.71
C ASN A 42 0.75 4.67 4.18
N VAL A 43 1.70 4.19 4.98
CA VAL A 43 1.84 4.52 6.41
C VAL A 43 1.94 6.03 6.64
N SER A 44 2.59 6.75 5.71
CA SER A 44 2.73 8.21 5.73
C SER A 44 1.43 8.97 5.41
N ALA A 45 0.33 8.27 5.10
CA ALA A 45 -0.97 8.84 4.74
C ALA A 45 -0.89 9.90 3.63
N ARG A 46 -0.03 9.67 2.64
CA ARG A 46 0.16 10.64 1.56
C ARG A 46 -1.01 10.52 0.60
N HIS A 47 -1.75 11.60 0.38
CA HIS A 47 -2.75 11.67 -0.68
C HIS A 47 -2.03 11.86 -2.02
N TYR A 48 -2.34 10.99 -2.97
CA TYR A 48 -1.87 11.07 -4.34
C TYR A 48 -3.01 10.70 -5.27
N GLU A 49 -3.12 11.44 -6.36
CA GLU A 49 -3.98 11.10 -7.47
C GLU A 49 -3.14 10.22 -8.39
N THR A 50 -3.62 9.03 -8.74
CA THR A 50 -2.94 8.24 -9.77
C THR A 50 -3.42 8.64 -11.16
N ALA A 51 -4.69 9.02 -11.31
CA ALA A 51 -5.24 9.60 -12.53
C ALA A 51 -6.37 10.58 -12.20
N GLU A 52 -6.63 11.54 -13.08
CA GLU A 52 -7.79 12.43 -12.98
C GLU A 52 -9.05 11.56 -12.77
N PHE A 53 -9.84 11.85 -11.72
CA PHE A 53 -11.03 11.12 -11.27
C PHE A 53 -10.87 9.76 -10.57
N TYR A 54 -9.64 9.28 -10.30
CA TYR A 54 -9.41 8.08 -9.48
C TYR A 54 -8.65 8.42 -8.18
N PRO A 55 -9.36 8.78 -7.08
CA PRO A 55 -8.73 8.90 -5.78
C PRO A 55 -8.23 7.52 -5.34
N GLN A 56 -6.93 7.41 -5.09
CA GLN A 56 -6.39 6.20 -4.46
C GLN A 56 -6.78 6.17 -2.98
N ASP A 57 -7.11 4.98 -2.50
CA ASP A 57 -7.32 4.74 -1.08
C ASP A 57 -6.12 5.28 -0.29
N GLY A 58 -6.41 6.06 0.75
CA GLY A 58 -5.40 6.73 1.57
C GLY A 58 -4.49 5.75 2.31
N ARG A 59 -4.67 5.60 3.62
CA ARG A 59 -3.94 4.60 4.41
C ARG A 59 -4.82 3.38 4.64
N THR A 60 -4.38 2.21 4.18
CA THR A 60 -5.15 0.97 4.26
C THR A 60 -4.38 -0.09 5.04
N GLY A 61 -5.08 -0.85 5.90
CA GLY A 61 -4.49 -1.87 6.75
C GLY A 61 -5.18 -3.22 6.62
N TRP A 62 -4.40 -4.30 6.73
CA TRP A 62 -4.86 -5.68 6.76
C TRP A 62 -4.21 -6.43 7.92
N ILE A 63 -5.01 -7.21 8.63
CA ILE A 63 -4.55 -8.19 9.61
C ILE A 63 -4.96 -9.58 9.12
N THR A 64 -4.02 -10.51 9.11
CA THR A 64 -4.23 -11.89 8.70
C THR A 64 -3.80 -12.82 9.82
N LEU A 65 -4.74 -13.60 10.35
CA LEU A 65 -4.45 -14.71 11.24
C LEU A 65 -4.41 -16.00 10.41
N ARG A 66 -3.38 -16.81 10.61
CA ARG A 66 -3.25 -18.15 10.01
C ARG A 66 -3.08 -19.17 11.11
N TYR A 67 -3.84 -20.26 11.01
CA TYR A 67 -3.79 -21.39 11.91
C TYR A 67 -3.51 -22.66 11.11
N HIS A 68 -2.49 -23.40 11.52
CA HIS A 68 -2.05 -24.66 10.93
C HIS A 68 -2.09 -25.74 12.01
N PRO A 69 -3.20 -26.48 12.18
CA PRO A 69 -3.26 -27.57 13.14
C PRO A 69 -2.23 -28.65 12.77
N SER A 70 -1.41 -29.08 13.73
CA SER A 70 -0.59 -30.29 13.56
C SER A 70 -1.42 -31.50 14.00
N HIS A 71 -1.60 -32.44 13.08
CA HIS A 71 -2.22 -33.75 13.34
C HIS A 71 -1.43 -34.57 14.36
#